data_AF-A0A1L9T5V6-F1
#
_entry.id   AF-A0A1L9T5V6-F1
#
_cell.length_a   1.000
_cell.length_b   1.000
_cell.length_c   1.000
_cell.angle_alpha   90.00
_cell.angle_beta   90.00
_cell.angle_gamma   90.00
#
_symmetry.space_group_name_H-M   'P 1'
#
loop_
_entity.id
_entity.type
_entity.pdbx_description
1 polymer ?
#
loop_
_entity_poly.entity_id
_entity_poly.type
_entity_poly.pdbx_seq_one_letter_code
_entity_poly.pdbx_strand_id
1 'polypeptide(L)'
;DFSIFRISKTEHVATSARKYRDLRLGSLAASPASFASTHEIESAFTDEEWIRSLTSPGRETFICAATPPSGPTKWIGQVTLLGPLSPEPLSESHTSESMPPEPNDDERWQILSLFTFPGYRGQGFGVKLCQEVIRFIKGYRPRPKTSQFDLIVKANN
;
A
#
# COMPACT_ATOMS: atom_id res chain seq x y z
N ASP A 1 -17.81 -11.17 10.07
CA ASP A 1 -17.75 -10.56 8.73
C ASP A 1 -16.40 -9.92 8.45
N PHE A 2 -16.11 -9.67 7.18
CA PHE A 2 -14.88 -9.00 6.75
C PHE A 2 -15.19 -7.90 5.74
N SER A 3 -14.44 -6.80 5.80
CA SER A 3 -14.53 -5.69 4.85
C SER A 3 -13.14 -5.31 4.35
N ILE A 4 -13.08 -4.78 3.12
CA ILE A 4 -11.87 -4.22 2.55
C ILE A 4 -12.19 -2.82 2.07
N PHE A 5 -11.36 -1.85 2.44
CA PHE A 5 -11.59 -0.45 2.10
C PHE A 5 -10.27 0.32 2.03
N ARG A 6 -10.27 1.40 1.26
CA ARG A 6 -9.20 2.39 1.23
C ARG A 6 -9.38 3.38 2.38
N ILE A 7 -8.30 3.73 3.07
CA ILE A 7 -8.33 4.79 4.08
C ILE A 7 -8.55 6.14 3.38
N SER A 8 -9.52 6.92 3.86
CA SER A 8 -9.75 8.28 3.38
C SER A 8 -8.61 9.20 3.80
N LYS A 9 -8.19 10.09 2.89
CA LYS A 9 -7.17 11.12 3.15
C LYS A 9 -7.73 12.40 3.76
N THR A 10 -9.05 12.55 3.80
CA THR A 10 -9.74 13.76 4.25
C THR A 10 -10.70 13.48 5.41
N GLU A 11 -11.28 12.29 5.46
CA GLU A 11 -12.30 11.93 6.44
C GLU A 11 -11.71 11.07 7.57
N HIS A 12 -12.02 11.44 8.82
CA HIS A 12 -11.62 10.68 10.02
C HIS A 12 -10.14 10.30 10.10
N VAL A 13 -9.26 11.11 9.50
CA VAL A 13 -7.83 10.79 9.31
C VAL A 13 -7.13 10.48 10.63
N ALA A 14 -7.33 11.29 11.67
CA ALA A 14 -6.69 11.08 12.98
C ALA A 14 -7.09 9.73 13.62
N THR A 15 -8.37 9.35 13.52
CA THR A 15 -8.85 8.06 14.02
C THR A 15 -8.32 6.90 13.19
N SER A 16 -8.26 7.05 11.86
CA SER A 16 -7.68 6.06 10.96
C SER A 16 -6.17 5.90 11.19
N ALA A 17 -5.45 6.98 11.46
CA ALA A 17 -4.03 6.98 11.78
C ALA A 17 -3.72 6.17 13.05
N ARG A 18 -4.53 6.33 14.11
CA ARG A 18 -4.38 5.52 15.33
C ARG A 18 -4.62 4.04 15.07
N LYS A 19 -5.68 3.68 14.34
CA LYS A 19 -5.95 2.27 13.97
C LYS A 19 -4.86 1.69 13.06
N TYR A 20 -4.34 2.51 12.15
CA TYR A 20 -3.23 2.13 11.27
C TYR A 20 -1.94 1.89 12.06
N ARG A 21 -1.62 2.78 13.01
CA ARG A 21 -0.50 2.60 13.94
C ARG A 21 -0.61 1.27 14.67
N ASP A 22 -1.76 0.98 15.27
CA ASP A 22 -1.94 -0.27 16.04
C ASP A 22 -1.77 -1.51 15.15
N LEU A 23 -2.32 -1.48 13.94
CA LEU A 23 -2.10 -2.54 12.93
C LEU A 23 -0.61 -2.67 12.56
N ARG A 24 0.05 -1.54 12.29
CA ARG A 24 1.43 -1.48 11.81
C ARG A 24 2.42 -1.97 12.87
N LEU A 25 2.32 -1.46 14.10
CA LEU A 25 3.12 -1.91 15.23
C LEU A 25 2.85 -3.39 15.54
N GLY A 26 1.58 -3.82 15.53
CA GLY A 26 1.26 -5.23 15.69
C GLY A 26 1.87 -6.12 14.60
N SER A 27 1.92 -5.62 13.35
CA SER A 27 2.55 -6.36 12.25
C SER A 27 4.06 -6.49 12.39
N LEU A 28 4.75 -5.42 12.84
CA LEU A 28 6.18 -5.42 13.14
C LEU A 28 6.52 -6.38 14.26
N ALA A 29 5.70 -6.44 15.32
CA ALA A 29 5.90 -7.38 16.41
C ALA A 29 5.66 -8.85 15.97
N ALA A 30 4.63 -9.09 15.15
CA ALA A 30 4.27 -10.44 14.72
C ALA A 30 5.20 -11.04 13.65
N SER A 31 5.88 -10.21 12.85
CA SER A 31 6.74 -10.68 11.75
C SER A 31 7.87 -9.67 11.47
N PRO A 32 8.78 -9.40 12.43
CA PRO A 32 9.78 -8.33 12.31
C PRO A 32 10.70 -8.49 11.09
N ALA A 33 11.05 -9.73 10.74
CA ALA A 33 11.91 -10.03 9.59
C ALA A 33 11.31 -9.58 8.25
N SER A 34 9.97 -9.50 8.14
CA SER A 34 9.25 -9.14 6.91
C SER A 34 9.19 -7.63 6.65
N PHE A 35 9.71 -6.79 7.55
CA PHE A 35 9.72 -5.34 7.41
C PHE A 35 11.13 -4.77 7.26
N ALA A 36 11.20 -3.55 6.72
CA ALA A 36 12.45 -2.79 6.60
C ALA A 36 12.71 -1.87 7.80
N SER A 37 11.71 -1.66 8.66
CA SER A 37 11.78 -0.92 9.91
C SER A 37 11.54 -1.85 11.09
N THR A 38 11.66 -1.35 12.31
CA THR A 38 11.41 -2.11 13.54
C THR A 38 10.28 -1.51 14.37
N HIS A 39 9.72 -2.32 15.28
CA HIS A 39 8.70 -1.85 16.21
C HIS A 39 9.23 -0.71 17.08
N GLU A 40 10.46 -0.83 17.59
CA GLU A 40 11.09 0.15 18.47
C GLU A 40 11.16 1.52 17.79
N ILE A 41 11.58 1.56 16.52
CA ILE A 41 11.66 2.79 15.73
C ILE A 41 10.27 3.37 15.49
N GLU A 42 9.34 2.60 14.92
CA GLU A 42 8.04 3.14 14.53
C GLU A 42 7.15 3.47 15.75
N SER A 43 7.36 2.81 16.90
CA SER A 43 6.60 3.08 18.13
C SER A 43 6.86 4.46 18.72
N ALA A 44 7.99 5.07 18.37
CA ALA A 44 8.35 6.43 18.77
C ALA A 44 7.70 7.52 17.91
N PHE A 45 7.06 7.16 16.79
CA PHE A 45 6.44 8.14 15.89
C PHE A 45 5.25 8.85 16.53
N THR A 46 5.15 10.15 16.31
CA THR A 46 4.04 10.97 16.82
C THR A 46 2.75 10.74 16.02
N ASP A 47 1.62 11.15 16.58
CA ASP A 47 0.32 11.07 15.89
C ASP A 47 0.36 11.85 14.55
N GLU A 48 1.06 12.98 14.47
CA GLU A 48 1.24 13.76 13.24
C GLU A 48 2.05 13.00 12.18
N GLU A 49 3.06 12.22 12.58
CA GLU A 49 3.85 11.40 11.66
C GLU A 49 3.02 10.25 11.09
N TRP A 50 2.18 9.62 11.92
CA TRP A 50 1.22 8.61 11.46
C TRP A 50 0.18 9.18 10.49
N ILE A 51 -0.34 10.37 10.79
CA ILE A 51 -1.25 11.09 9.89
C ILE A 51 -0.54 11.40 8.57
N ARG A 52 0.66 11.97 8.61
CA ARG A 52 1.47 12.31 7.43
C ARG A 52 1.76 11.09 6.57
N SER A 53 2.06 9.94 7.19
CA SER A 53 2.29 8.69 6.49
C SER A 53 1.08 8.25 5.66
N LEU A 54 -0.14 8.36 6.22
CA LEU A 54 -1.39 8.01 5.53
C LEU A 54 -1.83 9.03 4.48
N THR A 55 -1.56 10.32 4.70
CA THR A 55 -1.99 11.39 3.80
C THR A 55 -0.95 11.76 2.74
N SER A 56 0.22 11.13 2.78
CA SER A 56 1.31 11.36 1.82
C SER A 56 0.80 11.28 0.37
N PRO A 57 1.08 12.29 -0.47
CA PRO A 57 0.71 12.27 -1.88
C PRO A 57 1.26 11.03 -2.59
N GLY A 58 0.46 10.46 -3.48
CA GLY A 58 0.81 9.24 -4.22
C GLY A 58 0.80 7.95 -3.39
N ARG A 59 0.59 7.99 -2.06
CA ARG A 59 0.44 6.78 -1.24
C ARG A 59 -1.01 6.47 -0.97
N GLU A 60 -1.43 5.23 -1.18
CA GLU A 60 -2.78 4.76 -0.91
C GLU A 60 -2.73 3.53 -0.01
N THR A 61 -3.44 3.56 1.12
CA THR A 61 -3.46 2.45 2.07
C THR A 61 -4.83 1.79 2.09
N PHE A 62 -4.85 0.48 1.86
CA PHE A 62 -6.05 -0.34 1.90
C PHE A 62 -5.97 -1.30 3.08
N ILE A 63 -7.10 -1.50 3.74
CA ILE A 63 -7.22 -2.27 4.98
C ILE A 63 -8.16 -3.43 4.76
N CYS A 64 -7.80 -4.60 5.30
CA CYS A 64 -8.73 -5.69 5.55
C CYS A 64 -9.12 -5.66 7.03
N ALA A 65 -10.41 -5.55 7.31
CA ALA A 65 -10.94 -5.49 8.66
C ALA A 65 -11.89 -6.66 8.94
N ALA A 66 -11.75 -7.27 10.11
CA ALA A 66 -12.61 -8.31 10.63
C ALA A 66 -13.59 -7.71 11.65
N THR A 67 -14.87 -7.96 11.46
CA THR A 67 -15.94 -7.59 12.39
C THR A 67 -16.48 -8.87 13.02
N PRO A 68 -16.09 -9.19 14.27
CA PRO A 68 -16.64 -10.35 14.97
C PRO A 68 -18.11 -10.11 15.34
N PRO A 69 -18.91 -11.18 15.57
CA PRO A 69 -20.32 -11.05 15.98
C PRO A 69 -20.51 -10.27 17.29
N SER A 70 -19.55 -10.41 18.20
CA SER A 70 -19.48 -9.66 19.45
C SER A 70 -18.09 -9.03 19.57
N GLY A 71 -18.01 -7.71 19.52
CA GLY A 71 -16.78 -6.95 19.74
C GLY A 71 -16.47 -5.93 18.65
N PRO A 72 -15.39 -5.15 18.83
CA PRO A 72 -15.02 -4.10 17.89
C PRO A 72 -14.43 -4.68 16.61
N THR A 73 -14.62 -3.95 15.50
CA THR A 73 -13.93 -4.23 14.24
C THR A 73 -12.41 -4.11 14.42
N LYS A 74 -11.69 -5.16 14.04
CA LYS A 74 -10.23 -5.24 14.11
C LYS A 74 -9.63 -5.15 12.72
N TRP A 75 -8.59 -4.35 12.54
CA TRP A 75 -7.83 -4.33 11.29
C TRP A 75 -6.84 -5.51 11.31
N ILE A 76 -6.92 -6.36 10.29
CA ILE A 76 -6.22 -7.65 10.27
C ILE A 76 -5.18 -7.79 9.16
N GLY A 77 -5.17 -6.86 8.22
CA GLY A 77 -4.24 -6.84 7.11
C GLY A 77 -4.28 -5.51 6.39
N GLN A 78 -3.25 -5.26 5.58
CA GLN A 78 -3.12 -4.02 4.81
C GLN A 78 -2.29 -4.22 3.55
N VAL A 79 -2.48 -3.31 2.60
CA VAL A 79 -1.57 -3.07 1.49
C VAL A 79 -1.38 -1.57 1.30
N THR A 80 -0.13 -1.14 1.13
CA THR A 80 0.23 0.24 0.80
C THR A 80 0.73 0.29 -0.64
N LEU A 81 0.07 1.11 -1.45
CA LEU A 81 0.39 1.38 -2.83
C LEU A 81 1.09 2.74 -2.94
N LEU A 82 2.08 2.85 -3.82
CA LEU A 82 2.72 4.10 -4.24
C LEU A 82 2.50 4.29 -5.74
N GLY A 83 2.02 5.45 -6.15
CA GLY A 83 1.92 5.84 -7.54
C GLY A 83 0.83 6.89 -7.81
N PRO A 84 0.64 7.27 -9.09
CA PRO A 84 1.49 6.86 -10.21
C PRO A 84 2.88 7.49 -10.09
N LEU A 85 3.92 6.70 -10.38
CA LEU A 85 5.29 7.18 -10.50
C LEU A 85 5.56 7.48 -11.98
N SER A 86 6.17 8.63 -12.26
CA SER A 86 6.64 8.92 -13.62
C SER A 86 7.64 7.84 -14.07
N PRO A 87 7.64 7.45 -15.35
CA PRO A 87 8.76 6.70 -15.89
C PRO A 87 10.03 7.51 -15.64
N GLU A 88 11.03 6.90 -15.00
CA GLU A 88 12.36 7.48 -14.92
C GLU A 88 12.85 7.57 -16.36
N PRO A 89 13.47 8.69 -16.78
CA PRO A 89 14.11 8.72 -18.07
C PRO A 89 15.14 7.59 -18.08
N LEU A 90 14.94 6.62 -18.97
CA LEU A 90 15.93 5.58 -19.24
C LEU A 90 17.26 6.31 -19.43
N SER A 91 18.29 6.00 -18.62
CA SER A 91 19.57 6.65 -18.80
C SER A 91 20.02 6.42 -20.25
N GLU A 92 20.25 7.52 -20.95
CA GLU A 92 20.63 7.56 -22.36
C GLU A 92 21.88 6.70 -22.56
N SER A 93 21.67 5.47 -22.98
CA SER A 93 22.72 4.62 -23.50
C SER A 93 22.18 3.96 -24.75
N HIS A 94 22.71 4.46 -25.88
CA HIS A 94 22.63 3.96 -27.25
C HIS A 94 21.56 4.60 -28.15
N THR A 95 21.95 5.76 -28.70
CA THR A 95 21.85 6.13 -30.13
C THR A 95 20.79 5.43 -30.98
N SER A 96 19.79 6.20 -31.41
CA SER A 96 19.51 6.46 -32.82
C SER A 96 18.53 7.63 -32.95
N GLU A 97 19.00 8.73 -33.53
CA GLU A 97 18.14 9.83 -34.01
C GLU A 97 17.16 9.28 -35.05
N SER A 98 15.87 9.17 -34.70
CA SER A 98 14.72 9.30 -35.60
C SER A 98 13.44 8.91 -34.84
N MET A 99 12.85 9.88 -34.16
CA MET A 99 11.42 10.07 -33.82
C MET A 99 11.35 10.90 -32.53
N PRO A 100 10.43 11.88 -32.43
CA PRO A 100 10.14 12.47 -31.13
C PRO A 100 9.69 11.33 -30.19
N PRO A 101 10.14 11.29 -28.92
CA PRO A 101 9.68 10.27 -28.00
C PRO A 101 8.15 10.37 -27.93
N GLU A 102 7.46 9.29 -28.35
CA GLU A 102 6.04 9.14 -28.06
C GLU A 102 5.84 9.44 -26.57
N PRO A 103 4.85 10.26 -26.18
CA PRO A 103 4.61 10.55 -24.78
C PRO A 103 4.40 9.22 -24.05
N ASN A 104 5.35 8.87 -23.19
CA ASN A 104 5.30 7.68 -22.37
C ASN A 104 4.24 7.91 -21.28
N ASP A 105 3.03 7.46 -21.59
CA ASP A 105 1.85 7.54 -20.71
C ASP A 105 1.72 6.28 -19.82
N ASP A 106 2.82 5.52 -19.68
CA ASP A 106 2.86 4.36 -18.82
C ASP A 106 2.91 4.78 -17.35
N GLU A 107 1.90 4.35 -16.59
CA GLU A 107 1.84 4.59 -15.16
C GLU A 107 2.50 3.44 -14.41
N ARG A 108 3.51 3.74 -13.60
CA ARG A 108 4.14 2.76 -12.71
C ARG A 108 3.57 2.86 -11.31
N TRP A 109 3.19 1.70 -10.77
CA TRP A 109 2.63 1.56 -9.43
C TRP A 109 3.42 0.51 -8.65
N GLN A 110 3.69 0.80 -7.39
CA GLN A 110 4.50 -0.07 -6.53
C GLN A 110 3.75 -0.41 -5.24
N ILE A 111 3.66 -1.70 -4.91
CA ILE A 111 3.29 -2.08 -3.54
C ILE A 111 4.50 -1.86 -2.64
N LEU A 112 4.36 -0.96 -1.67
CA LEU A 112 5.36 -0.71 -0.63
C LEU A 112 5.27 -1.73 0.51
N SER A 113 4.07 -2.22 0.80
CA SER A 113 3.89 -3.24 1.83
C SER A 113 2.61 -4.02 1.60
N LEU A 114 2.63 -5.32 1.92
CA LEU A 114 1.47 -6.20 1.96
C LEU A 114 1.60 -7.09 3.20
N PHE A 115 0.59 -7.08 4.07
CA PHE A 115 0.61 -7.88 5.28
C PHE A 115 -0.78 -8.39 5.64
N THR A 116 -0.83 -9.58 6.23
CA THR A 116 -1.99 -10.12 6.93
C THR A 116 -1.49 -10.85 8.17
N PHE A 117 -2.16 -10.64 9.31
CA PHE A 117 -1.77 -11.32 10.56
C PHE A 117 -1.77 -12.84 10.39
N PRO A 118 -0.81 -13.57 11.01
CA PRO A 118 -0.66 -15.02 10.83
C PRO A 118 -1.94 -15.83 10.98
N GLY A 119 -2.76 -15.53 12.01
CA GLY A 119 -4.03 -16.23 12.26
C GLY A 119 -5.11 -16.04 11.19
N TYR A 120 -4.92 -15.11 10.24
CA TYR A 120 -5.84 -14.85 9.13
C TYR A 120 -5.22 -15.21 7.77
N ARG A 121 -4.00 -15.78 7.73
CA ARG A 121 -3.37 -16.24 6.48
C ARG A 121 -4.04 -17.51 5.95
N GLY A 122 -3.81 -17.83 4.68
CA GLY A 122 -4.42 -18.99 4.01
C GLY A 122 -5.90 -18.82 3.64
N GLN A 123 -6.53 -17.70 3.99
CA GLN A 123 -7.95 -17.41 3.73
C GLN A 123 -8.19 -16.47 2.55
N GLY A 124 -7.13 -16.17 1.76
CA GLY A 124 -7.22 -15.35 0.56
C GLY A 124 -7.31 -13.83 0.79
N PHE A 125 -7.19 -13.31 2.02
CA PHE A 125 -7.28 -11.87 2.28
C PHE A 125 -6.19 -11.04 1.59
N GLY A 126 -4.96 -11.56 1.48
CA GLY A 126 -3.90 -10.90 0.72
C GLY A 126 -4.26 -10.74 -0.76
N VAL A 127 -4.87 -11.76 -1.37
CA VAL A 127 -5.36 -11.70 -2.76
C VAL A 127 -6.47 -10.66 -2.89
N LYS A 128 -7.42 -10.63 -1.95
CA LYS A 128 -8.52 -9.64 -1.98
C LYS A 128 -8.01 -8.19 -1.81
N LEU A 129 -6.97 -7.97 -1.00
CA LEU A 129 -6.30 -6.67 -0.90
C LEU A 129 -5.68 -6.24 -2.24
N CYS A 130 -4.96 -7.15 -2.91
CA CYS A 130 -4.40 -6.87 -4.24
C CYS A 130 -5.51 -6.61 -5.29
N GLN A 131 -6.63 -7.32 -5.23
CA GLN A 131 -7.77 -7.07 -6.11
C GLN A 131 -8.36 -5.67 -5.92
N GLU A 132 -8.44 -5.17 -4.68
CA GLU A 132 -8.89 -3.80 -4.41
C GLU A 132 -7.92 -2.76 -4.95
N VAL A 133 -6.62 -3.00 -4.82
CA VAL A 133 -5.57 -2.16 -5.43
C VAL A 133 -5.72 -2.11 -6.95
N ILE A 134 -5.90 -3.26 -7.60
CA ILE A 134 -6.10 -3.31 -9.06
C ILE A 134 -7.38 -2.56 -9.47
N ARG A 135 -8.47 -2.71 -8.70
CA ARG A 135 -9.71 -1.97 -8.93
C ARG A 135 -9.49 -0.46 -8.82
N PHE A 136 -8.75 -0.03 -7.80
CA PHE A 136 -8.41 1.39 -7.62
C PHE A 136 -7.60 1.93 -8.81
N ILE A 137 -6.54 1.24 -9.23
CA ILE A 137 -5.70 1.66 -10.36
C ILE A 137 -6.54 1.78 -11.64
N LYS A 138 -7.38 0.79 -11.94
CA LYS A 138 -8.28 0.83 -13.12
C LYS A 138 -9.26 2.00 -13.11
N GLY A 139 -9.65 2.48 -11.93
CA GLY A 139 -10.55 3.62 -11.76
C GLY A 139 -9.84 4.96 -11.55
N TYR A 140 -8.50 4.96 -11.42
CA TYR A 140 -7.75 6.14 -11.02
C TYR A 140 -7.78 7.23 -12.10
N ARG A 141 -7.59 6.86 -13.37
CA ARG A 141 -7.70 7.77 -14.52
C ARG A 141 -8.29 7.05 -15.76
N PRO A 142 -9.01 7.77 -16.64
CA PRO A 142 -9.69 7.17 -17.79
C PRO A 142 -8.78 6.68 -18.91
N ARG A 143 -7.48 7.04 -18.92
CA ARG A 143 -6.52 6.68 -19.98
C ARG A 143 -5.09 6.56 -19.45
N PRO A 144 -4.69 5.39 -18.94
CA PRO A 144 -3.34 4.91 -19.17
C PRO A 144 -3.36 3.96 -20.37
N LYS A 145 -2.39 4.06 -21.29
CA LYS A 145 -2.21 3.04 -22.34
C LYS A 145 -1.85 1.69 -21.71
N THR A 146 -1.03 1.71 -20.66
CA THR A 146 -0.61 0.54 -19.86
C THR A 146 -0.34 0.97 -18.41
N SER A 147 -0.69 0.12 -17.43
CA SER A 147 -0.27 0.30 -16.04
C SER A 147 0.63 -0.86 -15.63
N GLN A 148 1.85 -0.56 -15.21
CA GLN A 148 2.78 -1.56 -14.66
C GLN A 148 2.65 -1.62 -13.14
N PHE A 149 2.71 -2.84 -12.62
CA PHE A 149 2.52 -3.12 -11.20
C PHE A 149 3.68 -3.95 -10.65
N ASP A 150 4.47 -3.35 -9.77
CA ASP A 150 5.62 -4.00 -9.15
C ASP A 150 5.33 -4.33 -7.68
N LEU A 151 5.46 -5.61 -7.34
CA LEU A 151 5.47 -6.08 -5.95
C LEU A 151 6.90 -6.38 -5.54
N ILE A 152 7.48 -5.53 -4.69
CA ILE A 152 8.82 -5.77 -4.14
C ILE A 152 8.68 -6.67 -2.92
N VAL A 153 9.31 -7.83 -2.99
CA VAL A 153 9.39 -8.79 -1.88
C VAL A 153 10.81 -8.78 -1.33
N LYS A 154 10.95 -8.71 -0.01
CA LYS A 154 12.26 -8.86 0.64
C LYS A 154 12.76 -10.29 0.39
N ALA A 155 14.01 -10.43 -0.04
CA ALA A 155 14.58 -11.68 -0.58
C ALA A 155 14.52 -12.93 0.35
N ASN A 156 14.24 -12.75 1.64
CA ASN A 156 14.28 -13.82 2.66
C ASN A 156 12.92 -14.09 3.34
N ASN A 157 11.81 -13.90 2.63
CA ASN A 157 10.46 -14.21 3.15
C ASN A 157 10.07 -15.67 2.91
#